data_AF-A0AAV5YEX5-F1
#
_entry.id   AF-A0AAV5YEX5-F1
#
_cell.length_a   1.000
_cell.length_b   1.000
_cell.length_c   1.000
_cell.angle_alpha   90.00
_cell.angle_beta   90.00
_cell.angle_gamma   90.00
#
_symmetry.space_group_name_H-M   'P 1'
#
loop_
_entity.id
_entity.type
_entity.pdbx_description
1 polymer ?
#
loop_
_entity_poly.entity_id
_entity_poly.type
_entity_poly.pdbx_seq_one_letter_code
_entity_poly.pdbx_strand_id
1 'polypeptide(L)'
;MTPPTRAPMVGWYDLGQLARTAVQVVISTIFGQHSDARLREALAPGQEIVRDYTKDEGGGERREIWIDYVADTGDGFNSTYAVAYHVARPALDVADPAGHVQRTERGRILILGGDQVYPVASRAEYQRRVVAPWEQALRFSEAPSPDVYAVPGNHDWYDSLVAFLRLFCSQRWFGGWKTQQTRSYFALKLPQRWWLLGTDVQLASDIDEPQLAFFRSVATQMKDGDAVIICNAEPHWVYAQVYGDFDAEVYNESNLAFLENKILRDRRVAVFVAGDLHHYRRHEGERDRTQKITCGGGGAFLHPTHAPEAGRLVERDERGAKVQDYALRAAFPPVAACRRLAWRNLLFPFLNPAFGIVPAILYLITSWTVLAPIQDLGLRDIGMALHRTFETVLLTPFAVFWILTIFGGFFMFTDTHSRWYRIVGGTLHGLAHLTALFSIGWLAAAVTVHGAGLPFKSIGQLLLAGLVIAVGGYVAGSMIMGIYLLISVNAFGRHANEAFSSLKIEDWKSFLRLHVRPDGTLEIFPIGLTRVPRRWRSTAGGGGSEIAPDDPAATAPVLIERIAPLVPR
;
A
#
# COMPACT_ATOMS: atom_id res chain seq x y z
N MET A 1 24.66 -4.92 -21.57
CA MET A 1 23.93 -4.18 -20.52
C MET A 1 24.19 -4.90 -19.22
N THR A 2 24.66 -4.19 -18.19
CA THR A 2 24.74 -4.71 -16.81
C THR A 2 23.34 -5.19 -16.41
N PRO A 3 23.17 -6.37 -15.78
CA PRO A 3 21.85 -6.79 -15.33
C PRO A 3 21.25 -5.70 -14.43
N PRO A 4 19.98 -5.30 -14.65
CA PRO A 4 19.36 -4.25 -13.87
C PRO A 4 19.44 -4.60 -12.39
N THR A 5 19.91 -3.65 -11.58
CA THR A 5 20.10 -3.85 -10.14
C THR A 5 18.76 -4.15 -9.49
N ARG A 6 18.55 -5.41 -9.06
CA ARG A 6 17.32 -5.85 -8.38
C ARG A 6 17.10 -4.99 -7.15
N ALA A 7 16.01 -4.21 -7.14
CA ALA A 7 15.71 -3.33 -6.02
C ALA A 7 15.25 -4.16 -4.80
N PRO A 8 15.80 -3.95 -3.60
CA PRO A 8 15.21 -4.49 -2.38
C PRO A 8 13.87 -3.79 -2.09
N MET A 9 13.09 -4.34 -1.15
CA MET A 9 11.93 -3.65 -0.58
C MET A 9 12.32 -2.25 -0.09
N VAL A 10 11.41 -1.27 -0.21
CA VAL A 10 11.69 0.08 0.28
C VAL A 10 11.93 0.05 1.78
N GLY A 11 12.98 0.75 2.20
CA GLY A 11 13.27 1.05 3.59
C GLY A 11 12.39 2.19 4.10
N TRP A 12 11.11 1.92 4.37
CA TRP A 12 10.14 2.95 4.80
C TRP A 12 10.56 3.73 6.05
N TYR A 13 11.40 3.14 6.90
CA TYR A 13 11.97 3.75 8.11
C TYR A 13 13.44 4.18 7.96
N ASP A 14 14.01 4.12 6.75
CA ASP A 14 15.36 4.62 6.50
C ASP A 14 15.32 6.16 6.50
N LEU A 15 16.28 6.80 7.19
CA LEU A 15 16.29 8.26 7.36
C LEU A 15 16.19 9.04 6.04
N GLY A 16 16.95 8.61 5.02
CA GLY A 16 16.95 9.25 3.72
C GLY A 16 15.62 9.10 2.98
N GLN A 17 14.91 7.99 3.22
CA GLN A 17 13.58 7.76 2.65
C GLN A 17 12.52 8.60 3.36
N LEU A 18 12.51 8.61 4.69
CA LEU A 18 11.62 9.45 5.49
C LEU A 18 11.73 10.93 5.09
N ALA A 19 12.97 11.44 4.98
CA ALA A 19 13.22 12.82 4.57
C ALA A 19 12.74 13.09 3.12
N ARG A 20 13.01 12.18 2.19
CA ARG A 20 12.61 12.33 0.79
C ARG A 20 11.09 12.31 0.63
N THR A 21 10.42 11.34 1.26
CA THR A 21 8.96 11.25 1.27
C THR A 21 8.35 12.50 1.88
N ALA A 22 8.87 13.00 3.01
CA ALA A 22 8.36 14.23 3.63
C ALA A 22 8.47 15.44 2.67
N VAL A 23 9.61 15.63 2.00
CA VAL A 23 9.77 16.71 1.01
C VAL A 23 8.81 16.54 -0.17
N GLN A 24 8.66 15.31 -0.69
CA GLN A 24 7.79 15.05 -1.83
C GLN A 24 6.32 15.20 -1.50
N VAL A 25 5.88 14.82 -0.30
CA VAL A 25 4.51 15.06 0.19
C VAL A 25 4.23 16.57 0.31
N VAL A 26 5.17 17.36 0.83
CA VAL A 26 5.02 18.82 0.89
C VAL A 26 4.92 19.43 -0.51
N ILE A 27 5.82 19.03 -1.42
CA ILE A 27 5.81 19.50 -2.81
C ILE A 27 4.51 19.08 -3.51
N SER A 28 4.07 17.83 -3.37
CA SER A 28 2.85 17.34 -4.01
C SER A 28 1.60 17.97 -3.43
N THR A 29 1.58 18.32 -2.14
CA THR A 29 0.45 19.04 -1.53
C THR A 29 0.37 20.46 -2.10
N ILE A 30 1.50 21.16 -2.20
CA ILE A 30 1.56 22.55 -2.70
C ILE A 30 1.31 22.61 -4.22
N PHE A 31 1.93 21.73 -5.01
CA PHE A 31 1.84 21.77 -6.47
C PHE A 31 0.70 20.91 -7.03
N GLY A 32 0.30 19.83 -6.37
CA GLY A 32 -0.82 18.98 -6.78
C GLY A 32 -2.15 19.71 -6.76
N GLN A 33 -2.31 20.67 -5.83
CA GLN A 33 -3.47 21.58 -5.78
C GLN A 33 -3.48 22.62 -6.92
N HIS A 34 -2.36 22.84 -7.62
CA HIS A 34 -2.21 23.92 -8.60
C HIS A 34 -1.75 23.48 -10.00
N SER A 35 -1.46 22.20 -10.21
CA SER A 35 -0.95 21.67 -11.49
C SER A 35 -1.58 20.31 -11.86
N ASP A 36 -2.92 20.26 -11.89
CA ASP A 36 -3.65 19.06 -12.31
C ASP A 36 -3.30 18.71 -13.77
N ALA A 37 -2.66 17.55 -13.96
CA ALA A 37 -2.28 17.07 -15.27
C ALA A 37 -3.49 16.71 -16.14
N ARG A 38 -4.64 16.36 -15.53
CA ARG A 38 -5.89 16.04 -16.25
C ARG A 38 -6.45 17.25 -17.00
N LEU A 39 -6.25 18.47 -16.47
CA LEU A 39 -6.60 19.70 -17.19
C LEU A 39 -5.82 19.84 -18.50
N ARG A 40 -4.56 19.38 -18.54
CA ARG A 40 -3.76 19.35 -19.78
C ARG A 40 -4.22 18.24 -20.71
N GLU A 41 -4.65 17.09 -20.18
CA GLU A 41 -5.26 16.01 -20.98
C GLU A 41 -6.56 16.47 -21.64
N ALA A 42 -7.42 17.19 -20.91
CA ALA A 42 -8.68 17.73 -21.41
C ALA A 42 -8.50 18.68 -22.61
N LEU A 43 -7.35 19.37 -22.68
CA LEU A 43 -7.00 20.30 -23.75
C LEU A 43 -6.30 19.62 -24.95
N ALA A 44 -5.86 18.36 -24.81
CA ALA A 44 -5.19 17.63 -25.89
C ALA A 44 -6.21 17.15 -26.94
N PRO A 45 -6.04 17.50 -28.24
CA PRO A 45 -6.95 17.05 -29.29
C PRO A 45 -6.74 15.55 -29.55
N GLY A 46 -7.67 14.74 -29.07
CA GLY A 46 -7.76 13.32 -29.38
C GLY A 46 -9.12 12.83 -28.91
N GLN A 47 -9.98 12.35 -29.82
CA GLN A 47 -11.24 11.72 -29.45
C GLN A 47 -10.92 10.50 -28.58
N GLU A 48 -11.45 10.49 -27.36
CA GLU A 48 -11.44 9.31 -26.50
C GLU A 48 -12.26 8.22 -27.19
N ILE A 49 -11.62 7.10 -27.50
CA ILE A 49 -12.29 5.95 -28.11
C ILE A 49 -12.41 4.89 -27.02
N VAL A 50 -13.63 4.65 -26.56
CA VAL A 50 -14.01 3.39 -25.89
C VAL A 50 -13.37 2.25 -26.67
N ARG A 51 -12.49 1.47 -26.02
CA ARG A 51 -11.81 0.38 -26.72
C ARG A 51 -12.70 -0.84 -26.79
N ASP A 52 -13.03 -1.22 -28.03
CA ASP A 52 -13.91 -2.34 -28.31
C ASP A 52 -13.12 -3.65 -28.46
N TYR A 53 -13.32 -4.56 -27.51
CA TYR A 53 -12.77 -5.92 -27.50
C TYR A 53 -13.81 -6.99 -27.87
N THR A 54 -15.01 -6.59 -28.33
CA THR A 54 -16.02 -7.54 -28.83
C THR A 54 -15.60 -8.22 -30.13
N LYS A 55 -14.55 -7.74 -30.79
CA LYS A 55 -13.97 -8.36 -31.99
C LYS A 55 -12.56 -8.90 -31.74
N ASP A 56 -12.20 -9.93 -32.51
CA ASP A 56 -10.83 -10.41 -32.62
C ASP A 56 -10.01 -9.58 -33.63
N GLU A 57 -8.71 -9.88 -33.75
CA GLU A 57 -7.82 -9.14 -34.67
C GLU A 57 -8.15 -9.38 -36.15
N GLY A 58 -8.87 -10.45 -36.48
CA GLY A 58 -9.40 -10.74 -37.81
C GLY A 58 -10.75 -10.07 -38.09
N GLY A 59 -11.31 -9.34 -37.12
CA GLY A 59 -12.62 -8.70 -37.21
C GLY A 59 -13.81 -9.62 -36.93
N GLY A 60 -13.57 -10.88 -36.53
CA GLY A 60 -14.59 -11.82 -36.09
C GLY A 60 -15.13 -11.48 -34.71
N GLU A 61 -16.35 -11.93 -34.40
CA GLU A 61 -16.94 -11.76 -33.06
C GLU A 61 -16.16 -12.56 -32.01
N ARG A 62 -15.62 -11.87 -31.01
CA ARG A 62 -14.96 -12.48 -29.86
C ARG A 62 -16.01 -13.06 -28.93
N ARG A 63 -15.92 -14.36 -28.64
CA ARG A 63 -16.86 -15.03 -27.73
C ARG A 63 -16.43 -14.99 -26.27
N GLU A 64 -15.13 -14.94 -26.02
CA GLU A 64 -14.56 -14.96 -24.67
C GLU A 64 -13.33 -14.08 -24.56
N ILE A 65 -13.00 -13.67 -23.34
CA ILE A 65 -11.77 -12.92 -23.07
C ILE A 65 -11.24 -13.20 -21.65
N TRP A 66 -9.92 -13.33 -21.56
CA TRP A 66 -9.19 -13.36 -20.29
C TRP A 66 -8.62 -11.98 -19.96
N ILE A 67 -8.69 -11.60 -18.69
CA ILE A 67 -8.19 -10.31 -18.18
C ILE A 67 -7.40 -10.57 -16.90
N ASP A 68 -6.17 -10.07 -16.81
CA ASP A 68 -5.38 -10.10 -15.58
C ASP A 68 -5.50 -8.74 -14.87
N TYR A 69 -5.59 -8.73 -13.54
CA TYR A 69 -5.59 -7.51 -12.71
C TYR A 69 -4.52 -7.62 -11.62
N VAL A 70 -3.66 -6.59 -11.52
CA VAL A 70 -2.58 -6.47 -10.54
C VAL A 70 -2.55 -5.04 -10.00
N ALA A 71 -2.46 -4.84 -8.69
CA ALA A 71 -2.29 -3.52 -8.10
C ALA A 71 -1.17 -3.52 -7.04
N ASP A 72 -0.62 -2.35 -6.74
CA ASP A 72 0.38 -2.11 -5.69
C ASP A 72 1.67 -2.87 -5.94
N THR A 73 2.43 -2.41 -6.93
CA THR A 73 3.69 -3.02 -7.37
C THR A 73 4.86 -2.04 -7.22
N GLY A 74 6.09 -2.51 -7.38
CA GLY A 74 7.27 -1.65 -7.44
C GLY A 74 7.95 -1.39 -6.09
N ASP A 75 7.49 -1.98 -4.99
CA ASP A 75 8.17 -1.83 -3.69
C ASP A 75 9.47 -2.64 -3.60
N GLY A 76 9.47 -3.87 -4.11
CA GLY A 76 10.67 -4.70 -4.18
C GLY A 76 10.66 -5.70 -5.33
N PHE A 77 11.85 -6.02 -5.84
CA PHE A 77 12.03 -6.83 -7.04
C PHE A 77 11.40 -8.21 -6.93
N ASN A 78 11.68 -8.98 -5.87
CA ASN A 78 11.20 -10.37 -5.79
C ASN A 78 9.67 -10.45 -5.76
N SER A 79 9.02 -9.56 -5.01
CA SER A 79 7.57 -9.47 -4.90
C SER A 79 6.94 -9.15 -6.26
N THR A 80 7.36 -8.04 -6.88
CA THR A 80 6.87 -7.59 -8.18
C THR A 80 7.15 -8.60 -9.28
N TYR A 81 8.38 -9.12 -9.32
CA TYR A 81 8.79 -10.06 -10.35
C TYR A 81 8.06 -11.40 -10.23
N ALA A 82 7.79 -11.88 -9.01
CA ALA A 82 7.04 -13.13 -8.83
C ALA A 82 5.62 -13.02 -9.39
N VAL A 83 4.91 -11.91 -9.12
CA VAL A 83 3.58 -11.68 -9.68
C VAL A 83 3.66 -11.54 -11.20
N ALA A 84 4.56 -10.69 -11.71
CA ALA A 84 4.74 -10.50 -13.15
C ALA A 84 5.09 -11.81 -13.87
N TYR A 85 5.97 -12.64 -13.29
CA TYR A 85 6.36 -13.95 -13.81
C TYR A 85 5.15 -14.87 -13.98
N HIS A 86 4.28 -14.95 -12.97
CA HIS A 86 3.09 -15.80 -13.02
C HIS A 86 2.03 -15.24 -14.00
N VAL A 87 1.76 -13.93 -13.97
CA VAL A 87 0.87 -13.27 -14.92
C VAL A 87 1.33 -13.49 -16.36
N ALA A 88 2.64 -13.43 -16.63
CA ALA A 88 3.22 -13.64 -17.95
C ALA A 88 3.08 -15.07 -18.50
N ARG A 89 2.77 -16.07 -17.67
CA ARG A 89 2.69 -17.47 -18.12
C ARG A 89 1.51 -17.65 -19.08
N PRO A 90 1.70 -18.27 -20.26
CA PRO A 90 0.61 -18.52 -21.21
C PRO A 90 -0.58 -19.26 -20.60
N ALA A 91 -0.29 -20.22 -19.71
CA ALA A 91 -1.27 -20.90 -18.88
C ALA A 91 -0.70 -21.12 -17.47
N LEU A 92 -1.61 -21.20 -16.50
CA LEU A 92 -1.32 -21.48 -15.09
C LEU A 92 -2.31 -22.53 -14.57
N ASP A 93 -1.76 -23.58 -13.99
CA ASP A 93 -2.54 -24.54 -13.20
C ASP A 93 -2.53 -24.08 -11.74
N VAL A 94 -3.72 -23.80 -11.20
CA VAL A 94 -3.89 -23.33 -9.83
C VAL A 94 -4.79 -24.29 -9.07
N ALA A 95 -4.31 -24.76 -7.92
CA ALA A 95 -5.10 -25.61 -7.03
C ALA A 95 -5.96 -24.75 -6.11
N ASP A 96 -7.23 -25.12 -5.95
CA ASP A 96 -8.12 -24.53 -4.95
C ASP A 96 -7.85 -25.06 -3.53
N PRO A 97 -8.50 -24.49 -2.49
CA PRO A 97 -8.34 -24.98 -1.12
C PRO A 97 -8.77 -26.44 -0.89
N ALA A 98 -9.52 -27.04 -1.81
CA ALA A 98 -9.93 -28.45 -1.80
C ALA A 98 -9.00 -29.36 -2.62
N GLY A 99 -7.94 -28.82 -3.24
CA GLY A 99 -6.98 -29.54 -4.06
C GLY A 99 -7.38 -29.76 -5.52
N HIS A 100 -8.51 -29.21 -5.98
CA HIS A 100 -8.86 -29.29 -7.40
C HIS A 100 -8.05 -28.30 -8.21
N VAL A 101 -7.41 -28.80 -9.26
CA VAL A 101 -6.60 -27.98 -10.17
C VAL A 101 -7.48 -27.40 -11.28
N GLN A 102 -7.40 -26.10 -11.45
CA GLN A 102 -8.02 -25.36 -12.54
C GLN A 102 -6.93 -24.75 -13.41
N ARG A 103 -7.04 -24.95 -14.72
CA ARG A 103 -6.17 -24.31 -15.70
C ARG A 103 -6.75 -22.97 -16.11
N THR A 104 -5.93 -21.93 -16.07
CA THR A 104 -6.27 -20.58 -16.47
C THR A 104 -5.32 -20.10 -17.56
N GLU A 105 -5.75 -19.15 -18.39
CA GLU A 105 -4.95 -18.61 -19.49
C GLU A 105 -4.56 -17.15 -19.25
N ARG A 106 -3.42 -16.73 -19.81
CA ARG A 106 -2.98 -15.34 -19.72
C ARG A 106 -4.02 -14.39 -20.27
N GLY A 107 -4.22 -13.26 -19.58
CA GLY A 107 -5.09 -12.20 -20.04
C GLY A 107 -4.69 -11.66 -21.41
N ARG A 108 -5.67 -11.43 -22.28
CA ARG A 108 -5.50 -10.59 -23.47
C ARG A 108 -5.34 -9.11 -23.08
N ILE A 109 -5.83 -8.77 -21.88
CA ILE A 109 -5.76 -7.46 -21.25
C ILE A 109 -5.11 -7.64 -19.87
N LEU A 110 -4.15 -6.79 -19.54
CA LEU A 110 -3.61 -6.60 -18.20
C LEU A 110 -4.09 -5.24 -17.67
N ILE A 111 -4.66 -5.21 -16.48
CA ILE A 111 -5.00 -4.00 -15.75
C ILE A 111 -4.03 -3.82 -14.59
N LEU A 112 -3.34 -2.69 -14.54
CA LEU A 112 -2.57 -2.23 -13.39
C LEU A 112 -3.45 -1.29 -12.56
N GLY A 113 -3.91 -1.75 -11.41
CA GLY A 113 -5.04 -1.17 -10.68
C GLY A 113 -4.71 -0.18 -9.57
N GLY A 114 -3.69 0.65 -9.72
CA GLY A 114 -3.22 1.58 -8.68
C GLY A 114 -1.80 1.29 -8.21
N ASP A 115 -1.12 2.33 -7.73
CA ASP A 115 0.23 2.35 -7.16
C ASP A 115 1.21 1.44 -7.89
N GLN A 116 1.60 1.85 -9.09
CA GLN A 116 2.53 1.04 -9.86
C GLN A 116 3.95 1.13 -9.34
N VAL A 117 4.31 2.17 -8.59
CA VAL A 117 5.69 2.40 -8.15
C VAL A 117 5.77 2.93 -6.73
N TYR A 118 6.71 2.38 -5.96
CA TYR A 118 7.08 2.88 -4.63
C TYR A 118 8.54 3.30 -4.58
N PRO A 119 8.93 4.18 -3.65
CA PRO A 119 8.04 4.89 -2.74
C PRO A 119 7.38 6.10 -3.38
N VAL A 120 7.96 6.63 -4.46
CA VAL A 120 7.46 7.85 -5.12
C VAL A 120 7.74 7.75 -6.61
N ALA A 121 6.76 8.14 -7.42
CA ALA A 121 6.89 8.20 -8.86
C ALA A 121 8.11 9.02 -9.34
N SER A 122 8.81 8.43 -10.30
CA SER A 122 9.70 9.13 -11.21
C SER A 122 10.00 8.21 -12.39
N ARG A 123 10.43 8.77 -13.53
CA ARG A 123 10.84 7.95 -14.69
C ARG A 123 11.88 6.87 -14.32
N ALA A 124 12.83 7.21 -13.45
CA ALA A 124 13.89 6.28 -13.04
C ALA A 124 13.36 5.15 -12.15
N GLU A 125 12.49 5.47 -11.19
CA GLU A 125 11.90 4.47 -10.29
C GLU A 125 10.92 3.56 -11.05
N TYR A 126 10.08 4.08 -11.96
CA TYR A 126 9.25 3.25 -12.84
C TYR A 126 10.10 2.27 -13.66
N GLN A 127 11.17 2.76 -14.29
CA GLN A 127 12.04 1.90 -15.10
C GLN A 127 12.63 0.79 -14.25
N ARG A 128 13.18 1.14 -13.08
CA ARG A 128 13.93 0.21 -12.23
C ARG A 128 13.02 -0.80 -11.52
N ARG A 129 11.86 -0.36 -11.03
CA ARG A 129 11.03 -1.12 -10.09
C ARG A 129 9.82 -1.79 -10.74
N VAL A 130 9.43 -1.34 -11.93
CA VAL A 130 8.24 -1.82 -12.63
C VAL A 130 8.59 -2.32 -14.01
N VAL A 131 9.06 -1.45 -14.89
CA VAL A 131 9.30 -1.80 -16.30
C VAL A 131 10.33 -2.93 -16.40
N ALA A 132 11.50 -2.81 -15.76
CA ALA A 132 12.55 -3.82 -15.87
C ALA A 132 12.16 -5.21 -15.30
N PRO A 133 11.46 -5.32 -14.14
CA PRO A 133 10.89 -6.60 -13.73
C PRO A 133 9.87 -7.19 -14.71
N TRP A 134 8.94 -6.38 -15.20
CA TRP A 134 7.88 -6.85 -16.11
C TRP A 134 8.44 -7.25 -17.49
N GLU A 135 9.42 -6.51 -18.01
CA GLU A 135 10.18 -6.87 -19.21
C GLU A 135 10.94 -8.20 -19.04
N GLN A 136 11.52 -8.44 -17.86
CA GLN A 136 12.16 -9.74 -17.56
C GLN A 136 11.14 -10.88 -17.45
N ALA A 137 9.87 -10.59 -17.14
CA ALA A 137 8.83 -11.61 -17.01
C ALA A 137 8.26 -11.97 -18.39
N LEU A 138 8.06 -10.97 -19.24
CA LEU A 138 7.68 -11.12 -20.64
C LEU A 138 8.33 -10.01 -21.46
N ARG A 139 9.39 -10.35 -22.20
CA ARG A 139 10.17 -9.36 -22.95
C ARG A 139 9.45 -8.88 -24.21
N PHE A 140 8.85 -9.81 -24.93
CA PHE A 140 8.06 -9.54 -26.11
C PHE A 140 6.92 -10.55 -26.19
N SER A 141 5.92 -10.25 -27.01
CA SER A 141 4.84 -11.17 -27.34
C SER A 141 4.66 -11.21 -28.86
N GLU A 142 4.25 -12.36 -29.36
CA GLU A 142 3.79 -12.49 -30.75
C GLU A 142 2.37 -11.94 -30.90
N ALA A 143 2.00 -11.56 -32.12
CA ALA A 143 0.63 -11.16 -32.41
C ALA A 143 -0.33 -12.36 -32.25
N PRO A 144 -1.50 -12.22 -31.62
CA PRO A 144 -2.06 -11.02 -30.99
C PRO A 144 -1.37 -10.64 -29.67
N SER A 145 -0.70 -9.49 -29.63
CA SER A 145 0.03 -9.02 -28.43
C SER A 145 -0.94 -8.53 -27.37
N PRO A 146 -0.85 -8.96 -26.09
CA PRO A 146 -1.75 -8.49 -25.04
C PRO A 146 -1.62 -6.98 -24.82
N ASP A 147 -2.72 -6.35 -24.39
CA ASP A 147 -2.75 -4.93 -24.07
C ASP A 147 -2.60 -4.71 -22.58
N VAL A 148 -2.11 -3.54 -22.19
CA VAL A 148 -2.05 -3.10 -20.80
C VAL A 148 -2.75 -1.75 -20.63
N TYR A 149 -3.52 -1.66 -19.56
CA TYR A 149 -4.13 -0.44 -19.06
C TYR A 149 -3.71 -0.25 -17.60
N ALA A 150 -3.71 0.98 -17.13
CA ALA A 150 -3.35 1.34 -15.78
C ALA A 150 -4.30 2.43 -15.25
N VAL A 151 -4.60 2.35 -13.96
CA VAL A 151 -5.23 3.41 -13.17
C VAL A 151 -4.17 3.92 -12.18
N PRO A 152 -3.98 5.24 -12.04
CA PRO A 152 -2.99 5.75 -11.10
C PRO A 152 -3.50 5.71 -9.66
N GLY A 153 -2.62 5.34 -8.73
CA GLY A 153 -2.82 5.51 -7.29
C GLY A 153 -2.11 6.75 -6.74
N ASN A 154 -2.18 6.95 -5.43
CA ASN A 154 -1.58 8.11 -4.76
C ASN A 154 -0.05 8.17 -4.96
N HIS A 155 0.65 7.03 -5.01
CA HIS A 155 2.09 7.02 -5.22
C HIS A 155 2.51 7.40 -6.65
N ASP A 156 1.64 7.16 -7.63
CA ASP A 156 1.82 7.57 -9.02
C ASP A 156 1.65 9.09 -9.21
N TRP A 157 0.89 9.73 -8.31
CA TRP A 157 0.58 11.16 -8.35
C TRP A 157 1.68 12.08 -7.76
N TYR A 158 2.64 11.53 -7.01
CA TYR A 158 3.66 12.36 -6.34
C TYR A 158 4.63 13.10 -7.28
N ASP A 159 4.70 12.74 -8.56
CA ASP A 159 5.41 13.53 -9.59
C ASP A 159 4.47 14.33 -10.50
N SER A 160 3.26 14.64 -10.00
CA SER A 160 2.17 15.25 -10.75
C SER A 160 1.75 14.42 -11.98
N LEU A 161 1.78 13.09 -11.82
CA LEU A 161 1.38 12.08 -12.82
C LEU A 161 2.24 12.03 -14.09
N VAL A 162 3.37 12.77 -14.14
CA VAL A 162 4.14 12.96 -15.38
C VAL A 162 4.74 11.65 -15.88
N ALA A 163 5.33 10.83 -15.01
CA ALA A 163 5.92 9.56 -15.43
C ALA A 163 4.86 8.55 -15.84
N PHE A 164 3.73 8.50 -15.13
CA PHE A 164 2.60 7.63 -15.44
C PHE A 164 2.08 7.91 -16.87
N LEU A 165 1.76 9.17 -17.19
CA LEU A 165 1.22 9.54 -18.50
C LEU A 165 2.19 9.20 -19.64
N ARG A 166 3.49 9.43 -19.43
CA ARG A 166 4.50 9.08 -20.44
C ARG A 166 4.63 7.57 -20.65
N LEU A 167 4.38 6.77 -19.63
CA LEU A 167 4.52 5.32 -19.70
C LEU A 167 3.25 4.67 -20.26
N PHE A 168 2.08 4.97 -19.71
CA PHE A 168 0.84 4.27 -20.04
C PHE A 168 -0.01 4.99 -21.09
N CYS A 169 0.04 6.32 -21.15
CA CYS A 169 -0.84 7.13 -22.02
C CYS A 169 -0.22 7.49 -23.38
N SER A 170 0.85 6.80 -23.79
CA SER A 170 1.62 7.12 -25.02
C SER A 170 1.62 6.00 -26.08
N GLN A 171 0.74 5.01 -25.94
CA GLN A 171 0.57 3.89 -26.87
C GLN A 171 1.87 3.16 -27.26
N ARG A 172 2.64 2.78 -26.23
CA ARG A 172 3.98 2.20 -26.36
C ARG A 172 4.03 0.77 -25.84
N TRP A 173 5.15 0.09 -26.08
CA TRP A 173 5.41 -1.20 -25.45
C TRP A 173 5.76 -1.08 -23.97
N PHE A 174 5.27 -2.04 -23.20
CA PHE A 174 5.57 -2.32 -21.81
C PHE A 174 5.92 -3.81 -21.71
N GLY A 175 7.19 -4.16 -21.92
CA GLY A 175 7.58 -5.55 -22.17
C GLY A 175 6.80 -6.16 -23.33
N GLY A 176 6.21 -7.34 -23.10
CA GLY A 176 5.34 -8.02 -24.06
C GLY A 176 3.92 -7.47 -24.17
N TRP A 177 3.57 -6.38 -23.47
CA TRP A 177 2.25 -5.75 -23.59
C TRP A 177 2.32 -4.43 -24.36
N LYS A 178 1.20 -4.01 -24.96
CA LYS A 178 1.05 -2.68 -25.56
C LYS A 178 0.11 -1.82 -24.73
N THR A 179 0.54 -0.61 -24.39
CA THR A 179 -0.35 0.37 -23.79
C THR A 179 -1.31 0.90 -24.86
N GLN A 180 -2.57 1.12 -24.49
CA GLN A 180 -3.61 1.56 -25.44
C GLN A 180 -4.29 2.87 -25.01
N GLN A 181 -4.34 3.14 -23.71
CA GLN A 181 -4.95 4.36 -23.18
C GLN A 181 -4.18 5.61 -23.59
N THR A 182 -4.89 6.73 -23.64
CA THR A 182 -4.35 8.06 -23.93
C THR A 182 -4.56 9.03 -22.77
N ARG A 183 -5.22 8.58 -21.70
CA ARG A 183 -5.56 9.33 -20.49
C ARG A 183 -5.43 8.44 -19.26
N SER A 184 -5.51 9.04 -18.08
CA SER A 184 -5.38 8.34 -16.80
C SER A 184 -6.56 7.42 -16.44
N TYR A 185 -7.69 7.57 -17.14
CA TYR A 185 -8.88 6.73 -17.05
C TYR A 185 -9.23 6.12 -18.41
N PHE A 186 -10.05 5.06 -18.42
CA PHE A 186 -10.42 4.34 -19.63
C PHE A 186 -11.75 3.58 -19.50
N ALA A 187 -12.33 3.20 -20.65
CA ALA A 187 -13.49 2.32 -20.74
C ALA A 187 -13.29 1.28 -21.84
N LEU A 188 -13.51 0.01 -21.48
CA LEU A 188 -13.36 -1.14 -22.36
C LEU A 188 -14.72 -1.82 -22.53
N LYS A 189 -15.11 -2.03 -23.79
CA LYS A 189 -16.28 -2.84 -24.13
C LYS A 189 -15.83 -4.27 -24.38
N LEU A 190 -16.31 -5.20 -23.56
CA LEU A 190 -15.92 -6.60 -23.56
C LEU A 190 -16.99 -7.44 -24.27
N PRO A 191 -16.66 -8.67 -24.71
CA PRO A 191 -17.66 -9.60 -25.23
C PRO A 191 -18.73 -9.92 -24.19
N GLN A 192 -19.87 -10.45 -24.66
CA GLN A 192 -20.97 -10.90 -23.81
C GLN A 192 -21.54 -9.84 -22.84
N ARG A 193 -21.70 -8.60 -23.33
CA ARG A 193 -22.33 -7.49 -22.59
C ARG A 193 -21.61 -7.06 -21.31
N TRP A 194 -20.31 -7.28 -21.24
CA TRP A 194 -19.49 -6.80 -20.14
C TRP A 194 -18.79 -5.49 -20.51
N TRP A 195 -18.63 -4.62 -19.51
CA TRP A 195 -17.84 -3.40 -19.60
C TRP A 195 -16.83 -3.37 -18.45
N LEU A 196 -15.66 -2.80 -18.71
CA LEU A 196 -14.65 -2.57 -17.68
C LEU A 196 -14.23 -1.10 -17.72
N LEU A 197 -14.39 -0.42 -16.59
CA LEU A 197 -14.11 1.01 -16.43
C LEU A 197 -12.96 1.19 -15.44
N GLY A 198 -11.98 2.03 -15.78
CA GLY A 198 -10.88 2.41 -14.89
C GLY A 198 -10.94 3.90 -14.58
N THR A 199 -10.97 4.29 -13.30
CA THR A 199 -11.18 5.68 -12.87
C THR A 199 -9.94 6.28 -12.20
N ASP A 200 -9.60 7.53 -12.48
CA ASP A 200 -8.55 8.28 -11.78
C ASP A 200 -9.16 9.24 -10.75
N VAL A 201 -8.96 8.90 -9.46
CA VAL A 201 -9.52 9.62 -8.32
C VAL A 201 -8.54 10.58 -7.64
N GLN A 202 -7.32 10.77 -8.17
CA GLN A 202 -6.29 11.67 -7.61
C GLN A 202 -5.99 11.43 -6.11
N LEU A 203 -5.28 12.37 -5.47
CA LEU A 203 -4.95 12.36 -4.04
C LEU A 203 -6.14 12.74 -3.13
N ALA A 204 -7.16 13.39 -3.69
CA ALA A 204 -8.33 13.88 -2.96
C ALA A 204 -9.58 13.01 -3.14
N SER A 205 -9.44 11.84 -3.79
CA SER A 205 -10.57 10.98 -4.15
C SER A 205 -11.64 11.68 -5.02
N ASP A 206 -11.22 12.61 -5.87
CA ASP A 206 -12.08 13.46 -6.70
C ASP A 206 -12.02 13.08 -8.19
N ILE A 207 -13.20 12.94 -8.82
CA ILE A 207 -13.35 12.71 -10.26
C ILE A 207 -13.72 14.05 -10.88
N ASP A 208 -12.86 14.56 -11.75
CA ASP A 208 -13.05 15.83 -12.43
C ASP A 208 -14.19 15.80 -13.47
N GLU A 209 -14.79 16.96 -13.76
CA GLU A 209 -15.91 17.06 -14.70
C GLU A 209 -15.60 16.49 -16.10
N PRO A 210 -14.39 16.63 -16.69
CA PRO A 210 -14.04 15.97 -17.94
C PRO A 210 -14.19 14.44 -17.89
N GLN A 211 -13.74 13.81 -16.81
CA GLN A 211 -13.87 12.37 -16.62
C GLN A 211 -15.33 11.96 -16.38
N LEU A 212 -16.10 12.76 -15.64
CA LEU A 212 -17.55 12.54 -15.51
C LEU A 212 -18.26 12.64 -16.87
N ALA A 213 -17.91 13.62 -17.70
CA ALA A 213 -18.45 13.78 -19.05
C ALA A 213 -18.08 12.58 -19.94
N PHE A 214 -16.84 12.09 -19.85
CA PHE A 214 -16.41 10.85 -20.52
C PHE A 214 -17.29 9.68 -20.11
N PHE A 215 -17.42 9.37 -18.81
CA PHE A 215 -18.23 8.23 -18.37
C PHE A 215 -19.73 8.38 -18.65
N ARG A 216 -20.28 9.61 -18.65
CA ARG A 216 -21.64 9.87 -19.17
C ARG A 216 -21.76 9.45 -20.63
N SER A 217 -20.77 9.78 -21.47
CA SER A 217 -20.74 9.38 -22.89
C SER A 217 -20.55 7.88 -23.11
N VAL A 218 -19.89 7.19 -22.17
CA VAL A 218 -19.76 5.73 -22.19
C VAL A 218 -21.10 5.09 -21.81
N ALA A 219 -21.76 5.61 -20.78
CA ALA A 219 -23.04 5.08 -20.28
C ALA A 219 -24.16 5.13 -21.35
N THR A 220 -24.14 6.09 -22.28
CA THR A 220 -25.10 6.15 -23.40
C THR A 220 -24.88 5.05 -24.44
N GLN A 221 -23.71 4.41 -24.47
CA GLN A 221 -23.38 3.29 -25.35
C GLN A 221 -23.73 1.93 -24.73
N MET A 222 -23.96 1.88 -23.43
CA MET A 222 -24.35 0.68 -22.70
C MET A 222 -25.84 0.38 -22.90
N LYS A 223 -26.16 -0.88 -23.11
CA LYS A 223 -27.54 -1.38 -23.27
C LYS A 223 -28.09 -1.92 -21.95
N ASP A 224 -29.41 -2.04 -21.86
CA ASP A 224 -30.05 -2.73 -20.74
C ASP A 224 -29.56 -4.19 -20.67
N GLY A 225 -29.19 -4.61 -19.46
CA GLY A 225 -28.60 -5.93 -19.21
C GLY A 225 -27.08 -6.01 -19.42
N ASP A 226 -26.41 -4.92 -19.78
CA ASP A 226 -24.96 -4.82 -19.70
C ASP A 226 -24.51 -4.81 -18.22
N ALA A 227 -23.39 -5.48 -17.93
CA ALA A 227 -22.79 -5.55 -16.60
C ALA A 227 -21.42 -4.85 -16.57
N VAL A 228 -21.10 -4.22 -15.46
CA VAL A 228 -19.90 -3.37 -15.31
C VAL A 228 -18.96 -3.93 -14.26
N ILE A 229 -17.67 -3.94 -14.60
CA ILE A 229 -16.53 -4.09 -13.69
C ILE A 229 -15.91 -2.70 -13.52
N ILE A 230 -15.79 -2.23 -12.27
CA ILE A 230 -15.15 -0.96 -11.94
C ILE A 230 -13.80 -1.23 -11.29
N CYS A 231 -12.75 -0.65 -11.87
CA CYS A 231 -11.37 -0.70 -11.40
C CYS A 231 -10.96 0.67 -10.84
N ASN A 232 -10.66 0.72 -9.55
CA ASN A 232 -10.18 1.91 -8.87
C ASN A 232 -8.79 1.65 -8.28
N ALA A 233 -8.04 2.71 -7.98
CA ALA A 233 -6.83 2.57 -7.18
C ALA A 233 -7.16 2.20 -5.72
N GLU A 234 -8.13 2.87 -5.13
CA GLU A 234 -8.44 2.75 -3.69
C GLU A 234 -9.79 2.06 -3.40
N PRO A 235 -9.86 1.21 -2.37
CA PRO A 235 -11.08 0.51 -1.97
C PRO A 235 -11.97 1.43 -1.12
N HIS A 236 -12.55 2.46 -1.75
CA HIS A 236 -13.37 3.48 -1.09
C HIS A 236 -14.46 2.89 -0.16
N TRP A 237 -15.00 1.70 -0.49
CA TRP A 237 -16.01 1.02 0.34
C TRP A 237 -15.47 0.58 1.72
N VAL A 238 -14.17 0.33 1.84
CA VAL A 238 -13.50 0.07 3.12
C VAL A 238 -13.33 1.39 3.87
N TYR A 239 -12.86 2.43 3.18
CA TYR A 239 -12.62 3.73 3.80
C TYR A 239 -13.89 4.41 4.27
N ALA A 240 -14.97 4.38 3.48
CA ALA A 240 -16.27 4.88 3.90
C ALA A 240 -16.78 4.16 5.16
N GLN A 241 -16.59 2.84 5.28
CA GLN A 241 -17.01 2.07 6.45
C GLN A 241 -16.19 2.40 7.71
N VAL A 242 -14.91 2.72 7.56
CA VAL A 242 -13.95 2.88 8.67
C VAL A 242 -13.83 4.35 9.10
N TYR A 243 -13.92 5.27 8.13
CA TYR A 243 -13.63 6.69 8.27
C TYR A 243 -14.81 7.61 7.94
N GLY A 244 -15.91 7.09 7.37
CA GLY A 244 -17.05 7.92 6.92
C GLY A 244 -17.75 8.71 8.04
N ASP A 245 -17.72 8.23 9.29
CA ASP A 245 -18.25 8.97 10.45
C ASP A 245 -17.33 10.13 10.89
N PHE A 246 -16.07 10.12 10.48
CA PHE A 246 -15.06 11.10 10.89
C PHE A 246 -14.81 12.17 9.83
N ASP A 247 -14.92 11.81 8.55
CA ASP A 247 -14.70 12.68 7.41
C ASP A 247 -15.84 12.53 6.38
N ALA A 248 -17.03 12.96 6.80
CA ALA A 248 -18.25 12.84 6.01
C ALA A 248 -18.14 13.57 4.65
N GLU A 249 -17.46 14.73 4.58
CA GLU A 249 -17.32 15.50 3.34
C GLU A 249 -16.40 14.80 2.33
N VAL A 250 -15.33 14.14 2.80
CA VAL A 250 -14.37 13.43 1.93
C VAL A 250 -14.91 12.07 1.47
N TYR A 251 -15.63 11.36 2.34
CA TYR A 251 -16.04 9.97 2.07
C TYR A 251 -17.54 9.76 1.79
N ASN A 252 -18.45 10.68 2.19
CA ASN A 252 -19.88 10.57 1.86
C ASN A 252 -20.24 11.24 0.52
N GLU A 253 -19.42 12.16 0.01
CA GLU A 253 -19.55 12.72 -1.35
C GLU A 253 -18.56 12.07 -2.33
N SER A 254 -18.28 10.76 -2.20
CA SER A 254 -17.38 10.14 -3.17
C SER A 254 -17.98 10.27 -4.58
N ASN A 255 -17.26 10.92 -5.50
CA ASN A 255 -17.69 11.03 -6.90
C ASN A 255 -17.92 9.67 -7.56
N LEU A 256 -17.42 8.60 -6.95
CA LEU A 256 -17.73 7.24 -7.34
C LEU A 256 -19.16 6.82 -6.97
N ALA A 257 -19.69 7.22 -5.81
CA ALA A 257 -21.12 7.07 -5.53
C ALA A 257 -21.95 7.89 -6.53
N PHE A 258 -21.46 9.05 -6.98
CA PHE A 258 -22.07 9.79 -8.08
C PHE A 258 -21.99 9.02 -9.42
N LEU A 259 -20.83 8.46 -9.77
CA LEU A 259 -20.67 7.61 -10.96
C LEU A 259 -21.64 6.42 -10.92
N GLU A 260 -21.73 5.72 -9.80
CA GLU A 260 -22.61 4.58 -9.60
C GLU A 260 -24.10 5.00 -9.65
N ASN A 261 -24.51 5.89 -8.74
CA ASN A 261 -25.92 6.20 -8.51
C ASN A 261 -26.50 7.18 -9.52
N LYS A 262 -25.68 8.03 -10.15
CA LYS A 262 -26.17 9.07 -11.06
C LYS A 262 -25.83 8.82 -12.53
N ILE A 263 -24.68 8.23 -12.84
CA ILE A 263 -24.27 7.97 -14.23
C ILE A 263 -24.66 6.55 -14.66
N LEU A 264 -24.37 5.55 -13.84
CA LEU A 264 -24.62 4.16 -14.19
C LEU A 264 -26.07 3.72 -13.90
N ARG A 265 -26.76 4.29 -12.89
CA ARG A 265 -28.22 4.16 -12.59
C ARG A 265 -28.85 2.79 -12.87
N ASP A 266 -29.27 2.56 -14.12
CA ASP A 266 -29.97 1.34 -14.53
C ASP A 266 -29.03 0.17 -14.88
N ARG A 267 -27.72 0.41 -14.93
CA ARG A 267 -26.69 -0.58 -15.27
C ARG A 267 -26.14 -1.19 -13.98
N ARG A 268 -26.00 -2.51 -13.99
CA ARG A 268 -25.52 -3.25 -12.82
C ARG A 268 -23.99 -3.21 -12.76
N VAL A 269 -23.44 -2.55 -11.75
CA VAL A 269 -22.06 -2.80 -11.34
C VAL A 269 -22.02 -4.14 -10.63
N ALA A 270 -21.37 -5.13 -11.22
CA ALA A 270 -21.31 -6.48 -10.67
C ALA A 270 -20.04 -6.71 -9.84
N VAL A 271 -18.96 -5.99 -10.16
CA VAL A 271 -17.65 -6.15 -9.54
C VAL A 271 -16.99 -4.78 -9.35
N PHE A 272 -16.56 -4.51 -8.14
CA PHE A 272 -15.62 -3.46 -7.80
C PHE A 272 -14.29 -4.11 -7.46
N VAL A 273 -13.20 -3.62 -8.06
CA VAL A 273 -11.85 -4.07 -7.77
C VAL A 273 -10.94 -2.87 -7.50
N ALA A 274 -10.14 -2.97 -6.43
CA ALA A 274 -9.17 -1.93 -6.07
C ALA A 274 -7.91 -2.50 -5.41
N GLY A 275 -6.84 -1.70 -5.41
CA GLY A 275 -5.57 -1.94 -4.74
C GLY A 275 -5.47 -1.22 -3.40
N ASP A 276 -4.34 -0.54 -3.17
CA ASP A 276 -3.93 0.35 -2.07
C ASP A 276 -3.81 -0.35 -0.70
N LEU A 277 -4.74 -1.22 -0.36
CA LEU A 277 -4.54 -2.19 0.71
C LEU A 277 -3.84 -3.42 0.14
N HIS A 278 -2.56 -3.60 0.50
CA HIS A 278 -1.66 -4.60 -0.05
C HIS A 278 -1.92 -6.05 0.40
N HIS A 279 -3.16 -6.49 0.29
CA HIS A 279 -3.64 -7.83 0.57
C HIS A 279 -4.81 -8.15 -0.36
N TYR A 280 -5.27 -9.40 -0.32
CA TYR A 280 -6.53 -9.78 -0.93
C TYR A 280 -7.65 -9.87 0.11
N ARG A 281 -8.80 -9.25 -0.18
CA ARG A 281 -10.06 -9.42 0.57
C ARG A 281 -11.24 -9.33 -0.37
N ARG A 282 -12.22 -10.21 -0.18
CA ARG A 282 -13.48 -10.19 -0.93
C ARG A 282 -14.68 -10.07 -0.02
N HIS A 283 -15.53 -9.10 -0.33
CA HIS A 283 -16.84 -8.94 0.25
C HIS A 283 -17.90 -9.17 -0.82
N GLU A 284 -18.97 -9.88 -0.44
CA GLU A 284 -20.08 -10.20 -1.34
C GLU A 284 -21.38 -9.63 -0.78
N GLY A 285 -22.10 -8.87 -1.61
CA GLY A 285 -23.40 -8.31 -1.29
C GLY A 285 -24.42 -9.42 -1.03
N GLU A 286 -25.13 -9.34 0.09
CA GLU A 286 -26.08 -10.38 0.50
C GLU A 286 -27.33 -10.42 -0.38
N ARG A 287 -27.70 -9.31 -1.01
CA ARG A 287 -28.93 -9.19 -1.81
C ARG A 287 -28.68 -9.42 -3.30
N ASP A 288 -27.67 -8.77 -3.86
CA ASP A 288 -27.43 -8.72 -5.30
C ASP A 288 -26.21 -9.54 -5.75
N ARG A 289 -25.42 -10.07 -4.81
CA ARG A 289 -24.15 -10.78 -5.06
C ARG A 289 -23.09 -9.92 -5.76
N THR A 290 -23.16 -8.60 -5.61
CA THR A 290 -22.12 -7.68 -6.07
C THR A 290 -20.83 -7.97 -5.32
N GLN A 291 -19.71 -8.00 -6.04
CA GLN A 291 -18.40 -8.31 -5.48
C GLN A 291 -17.63 -7.02 -5.22
N LYS A 292 -17.12 -6.85 -4.00
CA LYS A 292 -16.17 -5.79 -3.64
C LYS A 292 -14.85 -6.47 -3.29
N ILE A 293 -13.86 -6.33 -4.17
CA ILE A 293 -12.59 -7.06 -4.12
C ILE A 293 -11.46 -6.06 -3.93
N THR A 294 -10.76 -6.17 -2.82
CA THR A 294 -9.47 -5.51 -2.61
C THR A 294 -8.38 -6.52 -2.98
N CYS A 295 -7.46 -6.18 -3.89
CA CYS A 295 -6.40 -7.07 -4.36
C CYS A 295 -5.10 -6.30 -4.66
N GLY A 296 -4.50 -5.72 -3.61
CA GLY A 296 -3.23 -4.99 -3.69
C GLY A 296 -1.97 -5.83 -3.51
N GLY A 297 -2.03 -7.12 -3.85
CA GLY A 297 -0.93 -8.04 -3.60
C GLY A 297 0.19 -8.02 -4.65
N GLY A 298 0.29 -7.00 -5.51
CA GLY A 298 1.09 -7.06 -6.74
C GLY A 298 2.61 -6.95 -6.56
N GLY A 299 3.08 -6.45 -5.43
CA GLY A 299 4.51 -6.28 -5.18
C GLY A 299 4.89 -5.46 -3.95
N ALA A 300 3.96 -4.65 -3.44
CA ALA A 300 4.13 -3.82 -2.25
C ALA A 300 4.32 -4.63 -0.96
N PHE A 301 4.81 -4.01 0.12
CA PHE A 301 4.84 -4.65 1.44
C PHE A 301 3.42 -5.07 1.85
N LEU A 302 3.26 -6.19 2.58
CA LEU A 302 1.93 -6.67 2.97
C LEU A 302 1.17 -5.69 3.89
N HIS A 303 -0.09 -5.35 3.62
CA HIS A 303 -0.98 -4.71 4.61
C HIS A 303 -1.73 -5.77 5.45
N PRO A 304 -2.02 -5.52 6.74
CA PRO A 304 -2.77 -6.47 7.56
C PRO A 304 -4.22 -6.63 7.10
N THR A 305 -4.75 -7.85 7.16
CA THR A 305 -6.17 -8.10 6.84
C THR A 305 -7.12 -7.88 8.02
N HIS A 306 -6.59 -7.61 9.22
CA HIS A 306 -7.36 -7.37 10.45
C HIS A 306 -7.43 -5.90 10.86
N ALA A 307 -6.75 -5.01 10.12
CA ALA A 307 -6.75 -3.58 10.34
C ALA A 307 -6.68 -2.87 8.97
N PRO A 308 -7.66 -2.03 8.60
CA PRO A 308 -8.80 -1.64 9.42
C PRO A 308 -9.86 -2.76 9.58
N GLU A 309 -10.66 -2.66 10.63
CA GLU A 309 -11.75 -3.59 10.91
C GLU A 309 -12.88 -3.40 9.89
N ALA A 310 -12.91 -4.29 8.89
CA ALA A 310 -13.91 -4.25 7.83
C ALA A 310 -14.54 -5.63 7.62
N GLY A 311 -14.78 -6.39 8.69
CA GLY A 311 -15.32 -7.77 8.61
C GLY A 311 -16.72 -7.84 8.00
N ARG A 312 -17.45 -6.73 8.06
CA ARG A 312 -18.74 -6.51 7.40
C ARG A 312 -18.75 -5.09 6.86
N LEU A 313 -19.31 -4.89 5.66
CA LEU A 313 -19.51 -3.57 5.10
C LEU A 313 -21.01 -3.31 5.01
N VAL A 314 -21.41 -2.06 5.26
CA VAL A 314 -22.80 -1.63 5.11
C VAL A 314 -22.84 -0.59 4.00
N GLU A 315 -23.61 -0.87 2.95
CA GLU A 315 -23.90 0.11 1.91
C GLU A 315 -25.11 0.93 2.31
N ARG A 316 -24.99 2.25 2.15
CA ARG A 316 -26.01 3.24 2.49
C ARG A 316 -26.27 4.11 1.28
N ASP A 317 -27.51 4.56 1.15
CA ASP A 317 -27.90 5.51 0.11
C ASP A 317 -27.49 6.96 0.51
N GLU A 318 -27.73 7.91 -0.39
CA GLU A 318 -27.47 9.35 -0.19
C GLU A 318 -28.19 9.94 1.03
N ARG A 319 -29.22 9.26 1.56
CA ARG A 319 -29.99 9.67 2.74
C ARG A 319 -29.54 8.92 4.01
N GLY A 320 -28.48 8.11 3.91
CA GLY A 320 -27.93 7.30 4.99
C GLY A 320 -28.72 6.02 5.29
N ALA A 321 -29.78 5.74 4.54
CA ALA A 321 -30.58 4.54 4.71
C ALA A 321 -29.82 3.32 4.18
N LYS A 322 -29.89 2.22 4.92
CA LYS A 322 -29.19 0.99 4.57
C LYS A 322 -29.77 0.38 3.29
N VAL A 323 -28.92 0.18 2.28
CA VAL A 323 -29.25 -0.47 1.01
C VAL A 323 -29.06 -1.98 1.11
N GLN A 324 -27.86 -2.41 1.53
CA GLN A 324 -27.51 -3.82 1.74
C GLN A 324 -26.27 -3.99 2.61
N ASP A 325 -26.05 -5.22 3.08
CA ASP A 325 -24.81 -5.64 3.74
C ASP A 325 -23.91 -6.41 2.77
N TYR A 326 -22.60 -6.35 3.03
CA TYR A 326 -21.63 -7.22 2.41
C TYR A 326 -20.92 -8.05 3.46
N ALA A 327 -20.91 -9.37 3.25
CA ALA A 327 -20.20 -10.32 4.08
C ALA A 327 -18.78 -10.54 3.56
N LEU A 328 -17.78 -10.49 4.45
CA LEU A 328 -16.42 -10.93 4.11
C LEU A 328 -16.42 -12.44 3.83
N ARG A 329 -15.94 -12.84 2.65
CA ARG A 329 -15.91 -14.24 2.21
C ARG A 329 -14.52 -14.86 2.33
N ALA A 330 -13.48 -14.13 1.93
CA ALA A 330 -12.11 -14.56 2.12
C ALA A 330 -11.16 -13.38 2.33
N ALA A 331 -10.01 -13.69 2.91
CA ALA A 331 -8.88 -12.79 3.09
C ALA A 331 -7.58 -13.58 2.91
N PHE A 332 -6.62 -13.00 2.20
CA PHE A 332 -5.29 -13.57 2.01
C PHE A 332 -4.25 -12.48 2.24
N PRO A 333 -3.44 -12.60 3.31
CA PRO A 333 -3.40 -13.70 4.30
C PRO A 333 -4.65 -13.79 5.18
N PRO A 334 -4.95 -14.97 5.76
CA PRO A 334 -5.96 -15.08 6.81
C PRO A 334 -5.65 -14.15 7.98
N VAL A 335 -6.70 -13.59 8.61
CA VAL A 335 -6.59 -12.65 9.74
C VAL A 335 -5.66 -13.16 10.85
N ALA A 336 -5.76 -14.45 11.21
CA ALA A 336 -4.90 -15.06 12.22
C ALA A 336 -3.41 -15.07 11.82
N ALA A 337 -3.10 -15.25 10.54
CA ALA A 337 -1.74 -15.18 10.03
C ALA A 337 -1.20 -13.75 10.11
N CYS A 338 -1.98 -12.73 9.71
CA CYS A 338 -1.58 -11.33 9.85
C CYS A 338 -1.34 -10.93 11.32
N ARG A 339 -2.22 -11.32 12.25
CA ARG A 339 -2.02 -11.05 13.68
C ARG A 339 -0.72 -11.65 14.22
N ARG A 340 -0.33 -12.83 13.72
CA ARG A 340 0.95 -13.47 14.05
C ARG A 340 2.13 -12.74 13.42
N LEU A 341 2.02 -12.34 12.15
CA LEU A 341 3.07 -11.59 11.46
C LEU A 341 3.38 -10.26 12.15
N ALA A 342 2.36 -9.60 12.73
CA ALA A 342 2.54 -8.35 13.46
C ALA A 342 3.53 -8.47 14.64
N TRP A 343 3.69 -9.64 15.26
CA TRP A 343 4.68 -9.87 16.34
C TRP A 343 6.13 -9.64 15.89
N ARG A 344 6.40 -9.69 14.58
CA ARG A 344 7.72 -9.34 14.03
C ARG A 344 8.09 -7.87 14.27
N ASN A 345 7.15 -7.01 14.66
CA ASN A 345 7.45 -5.65 15.11
C ASN A 345 8.35 -5.65 16.36
N LEU A 346 8.42 -6.72 17.16
CA LEU A 346 9.42 -6.84 18.23
C LEU A 346 10.86 -6.91 17.70
N LEU A 347 11.04 -7.21 16.41
CA LEU A 347 12.33 -7.20 15.73
C LEU A 347 12.62 -5.86 15.04
N PHE A 348 11.82 -4.82 15.30
CA PHE A 348 11.91 -3.51 14.64
C PHE A 348 13.34 -2.94 14.55
N PRO A 349 14.17 -2.93 15.61
CA PRO A 349 15.54 -2.37 15.53
C PRO A 349 16.47 -3.14 14.60
N PHE A 350 16.18 -4.41 14.33
CA PHE A 350 16.95 -5.25 13.40
C PHE A 350 16.45 -5.11 11.96
N LEU A 351 15.14 -4.89 11.78
CA LEU A 351 14.54 -4.68 10.46
C LEU A 351 14.73 -3.25 9.93
N ASN A 352 14.85 -2.28 10.86
CA ASN A 352 14.96 -0.84 10.57
C ASN A 352 16.13 -0.21 11.35
N PRO A 353 17.38 -0.66 11.17
CA PRO A 353 18.51 -0.18 11.96
C PRO A 353 18.75 1.33 11.81
N ALA A 354 18.57 1.88 10.60
CA ALA A 354 18.74 3.31 10.35
C ALA A 354 17.79 4.18 11.20
N PHE A 355 16.61 3.67 11.57
CA PHE A 355 15.67 4.39 12.42
C PHE A 355 16.25 4.70 13.80
N GLY A 356 17.05 3.79 14.37
CA GLY A 356 17.60 3.95 15.72
C GLY A 356 18.49 5.18 15.90
N ILE A 357 18.99 5.76 14.80
CA ILE A 357 19.71 7.03 14.81
C ILE A 357 18.80 8.17 15.31
N VAL A 358 17.50 8.16 14.98
CA VAL A 358 16.54 9.18 15.43
C VAL A 358 16.45 9.24 16.96
N PRO A 359 16.04 8.17 17.69
CA PRO A 359 15.98 8.22 19.14
C PRO A 359 17.37 8.37 19.77
N ALA A 360 18.46 7.88 19.15
CA ALA A 360 19.81 8.13 19.66
C ALA A 360 20.14 9.63 19.74
N ILE A 361 19.89 10.37 18.65
CA ILE A 361 20.12 11.82 18.59
C ILE A 361 19.16 12.55 19.53
N LEU A 362 17.87 12.22 19.49
CA LEU A 362 16.87 12.85 20.35
C LEU A 362 17.20 12.64 21.83
N TYR A 363 17.63 11.43 22.21
CA TYR A 363 17.97 11.15 23.59
C TYR A 363 19.22 11.91 24.02
N LEU A 364 20.26 11.91 23.18
CA LEU A 364 21.48 12.64 23.46
C LEU A 364 21.23 14.14 23.65
N ILE A 365 20.51 14.79 22.72
CA ILE A 365 20.20 16.23 22.80
C ILE A 365 19.35 16.55 24.03
N THR A 366 18.38 15.68 24.35
CA THR A 366 17.50 15.91 25.50
C THR A 366 18.25 15.74 26.82
N SER A 367 19.08 14.70 26.95
CA SER A 367 19.94 14.51 28.12
C SER A 367 20.94 15.65 28.29
N TRP A 368 21.50 16.17 27.19
CA TRP A 368 22.35 17.37 27.23
C TRP A 368 21.56 18.58 27.74
N THR A 369 20.36 18.81 27.21
CA THR A 369 19.54 19.98 27.54
C THR A 369 19.12 20.01 29.02
N VAL A 370 18.83 18.84 29.60
CA VAL A 370 18.36 18.74 30.99
C VAL A 370 19.50 18.66 32.01
N LEU A 371 20.65 18.05 31.66
CA LEU A 371 21.84 17.80 32.49
C LEU A 371 21.69 18.06 34.00
N ALA A 372 20.87 17.24 34.67
CA ALA A 372 20.60 17.39 36.10
C ALA A 372 21.81 16.93 36.94
N PRO A 373 22.15 17.62 38.05
CA PRO A 373 23.24 17.23 38.94
C PRO A 373 22.85 16.05 39.84
N ILE A 374 22.87 14.84 39.28
CA ILE A 374 22.53 13.57 39.96
C ILE A 374 23.76 12.81 40.51
N GLN A 375 24.90 13.50 40.59
CA GLN A 375 26.25 12.96 40.82
C GLN A 375 26.37 11.98 42.01
N ASP A 376 25.73 12.28 43.15
CA ASP A 376 25.87 11.51 44.40
C ASP A 376 24.83 10.38 44.54
N LEU A 377 23.83 10.34 43.66
CA LEU A 377 22.68 9.45 43.80
C LEU A 377 22.98 8.02 43.32
N GLY A 378 23.97 7.88 42.41
CA GLY A 378 24.42 6.60 41.87
C GLY A 378 23.27 5.71 41.38
N LEU A 379 23.43 4.38 41.46
CA LEU A 379 22.34 3.41 41.24
C LEU A 379 21.40 3.25 42.47
N ARG A 380 21.64 3.98 43.56
CA ARG A 380 21.07 3.68 44.88
C ARG A 380 19.76 4.40 45.16
N ASP A 381 19.53 5.55 44.53
CA ASP A 381 18.33 6.37 44.80
C ASP A 381 17.72 6.96 43.52
N ILE A 382 16.93 6.13 42.83
CA ILE A 382 16.20 6.55 41.62
C ILE A 382 15.12 7.60 41.92
N GLY A 383 14.53 7.58 43.12
CA GLY A 383 13.46 8.49 43.51
C GLY A 383 13.97 9.92 43.64
N MET A 384 15.11 10.09 44.33
CA MET A 384 15.79 11.37 44.42
C MET A 384 16.33 11.83 43.06
N ALA A 385 16.82 10.91 42.22
CA ALA A 385 17.31 11.25 40.88
C ALA A 385 16.18 11.79 39.99
N LEU A 386 15.00 11.18 40.08
CA LEU A 386 13.80 11.64 39.40
C LEU A 386 13.36 13.01 39.91
N HIS A 387 13.31 13.20 41.23
CA HIS A 387 12.95 14.48 41.85
C HIS A 387 13.88 15.61 41.41
N ARG A 388 15.20 15.40 41.44
CA ARG A 388 16.21 16.39 40.99
C ARG A 388 16.12 16.69 39.50
N THR A 389 15.86 15.66 38.68
CA THR A 389 15.67 15.85 37.24
C THR A 389 14.43 16.70 36.98
N PHE A 390 13.33 16.40 37.66
CA PHE A 390 12.08 17.15 37.55
C PHE A 390 12.23 18.61 38.01
N GLU A 391 12.90 18.84 39.15
CA GLU A 391 13.27 20.16 39.64
C GLU A 391 14.09 20.94 38.60
N THR A 392 15.11 20.31 38.02
CA THR A 392 15.98 20.93 37.00
C THR A 392 15.20 21.31 35.74
N VAL A 393 14.29 20.44 35.28
CA VAL A 393 13.42 20.72 34.13
C VAL A 393 12.54 21.93 34.42
N LEU A 394 11.86 21.98 35.56
CA LEU A 394 10.95 23.08 35.90
C LEU A 394 11.68 24.43 36.04
N LEU A 395 12.91 24.41 36.53
CA LEU A 395 13.74 25.63 36.68
C LEU A 395 14.40 26.07 35.36
N THR A 396 14.33 25.26 34.30
CA THR A 396 14.94 25.55 33.01
C THR A 396 13.84 25.70 31.94
N PRO A 397 13.38 26.93 31.63
CA PRO A 397 12.25 27.14 30.71
C PRO A 397 12.40 26.46 29.35
N PHE A 398 13.61 26.46 28.80
CA PHE A 398 13.91 25.78 27.54
C PHE A 398 13.77 24.25 27.64
N ALA A 399 14.15 23.65 28.78
CA ALA A 399 13.98 22.22 29.01
C ALA A 399 12.50 21.83 29.06
N VAL A 400 11.65 22.65 29.72
CA VAL A 400 10.19 22.45 29.70
C VAL A 400 9.66 22.47 28.27
N PHE A 401 10.00 23.51 27.50
CA PHE A 401 9.56 23.65 26.11
C PHE A 401 10.02 22.45 25.26
N TRP A 402 11.28 22.04 25.40
CA TRP A 402 11.85 20.93 24.64
C TRP A 402 11.20 19.58 24.97
N ILE A 403 10.98 19.27 26.25
CA ILE A 403 10.29 18.05 26.68
C ILE A 403 8.85 18.03 26.19
N LEU A 404 8.13 19.15 26.28
CA LEU A 404 6.77 19.29 25.74
C LEU A 404 6.76 19.13 24.21
N THR A 405 7.77 19.63 23.51
CA THR A 405 7.91 19.47 22.05
C THR A 405 8.10 18.01 21.67
N ILE A 406 8.99 17.28 22.35
CA ILE A 406 9.22 15.85 22.11
C ILE A 406 7.98 15.03 22.43
N PHE A 407 7.37 15.28 23.59
CA PHE A 407 6.12 14.62 23.99
C PHE A 407 5.02 14.90 22.97
N GLY A 408 4.88 16.15 22.54
CA GLY A 408 3.95 16.57 21.49
C GLY A 408 4.22 15.87 20.17
N GLY A 409 5.48 15.70 19.77
CA GLY A 409 5.87 14.95 18.57
C GLY A 409 5.41 13.48 18.61
N PHE A 410 5.69 12.77 19.71
CA PHE A 410 5.23 11.40 19.89
C PHE A 410 3.70 11.30 20.01
N PHE A 411 3.06 12.28 20.65
CA PHE A 411 1.61 12.35 20.75
C PHE A 411 0.96 12.55 19.38
N MET A 412 1.49 13.46 18.56
CA MET A 412 1.02 13.71 17.19
C MET A 412 1.27 12.51 16.27
N PHE A 413 2.33 11.72 16.49
CA PHE A 413 2.55 10.48 15.74
C PHE A 413 1.41 9.47 15.96
N THR A 414 0.74 9.51 17.12
CA THR A 414 -0.41 8.65 17.43
C THR A 414 -1.75 9.21 16.92
N ASP A 415 -1.70 10.24 16.07
CA ASP A 415 -2.91 10.83 15.54
C ASP A 415 -3.70 9.81 14.72
N THR A 416 -4.92 9.57 15.18
CA THR A 416 -5.87 8.66 14.58
C THR A 416 -7.26 9.27 14.77
N HIS A 417 -8.20 8.80 13.97
CA HIS A 417 -9.61 9.19 14.07
C HIS A 417 -10.24 8.98 15.47
N SER A 418 -9.67 8.10 16.32
CA SER A 418 -10.17 7.90 17.68
C SER A 418 -9.50 8.85 18.69
N ARG A 419 -10.28 9.82 19.18
CA ARG A 419 -9.82 10.80 20.19
C ARG A 419 -9.27 10.14 21.46
N TRP A 420 -9.94 9.09 21.95
CA TRP A 420 -9.50 8.37 23.16
C TRP A 420 -8.17 7.65 22.93
N TYR A 421 -8.05 6.91 21.83
CA TYR A 421 -6.82 6.21 21.49
C TYR A 421 -5.66 7.19 21.30
N ARG A 422 -5.88 8.31 20.61
CA ARG A 422 -4.86 9.35 20.46
C ARG A 422 -4.39 9.89 21.81
N ILE A 423 -5.31 10.20 22.72
CA ILE A 423 -4.95 10.72 24.04
C ILE A 423 -4.16 9.68 24.85
N VAL A 424 -4.69 8.47 24.99
CA VAL A 424 -4.07 7.43 25.83
C VAL A 424 -2.83 6.86 25.18
N GLY A 425 -2.93 6.44 23.92
CA GLY A 425 -1.83 5.88 23.14
C GLY A 425 -0.68 6.87 22.97
N GLY A 426 -0.97 8.12 22.62
CA GLY A 426 0.02 9.19 22.52
C GLY A 426 0.71 9.49 23.83
N THR A 427 -0.06 9.57 24.93
CA THR A 427 0.50 9.79 26.25
C THR A 427 1.39 8.63 26.69
N LEU A 428 0.93 7.38 26.55
CA LEU A 428 1.72 6.21 26.93
C LEU A 428 2.98 6.06 26.06
N HIS A 429 2.89 6.35 24.76
CA HIS A 429 4.04 6.28 23.84
C HIS A 429 5.09 7.36 24.19
N GLY A 430 4.65 8.61 24.38
CA GLY A 430 5.53 9.70 24.81
C GLY A 430 6.17 9.44 26.19
N LEU A 431 5.37 9.00 27.17
CA LEU A 431 5.88 8.66 28.50
C LEU A 431 6.84 7.48 28.48
N ALA A 432 6.63 6.47 27.63
CA ALA A 432 7.57 5.36 27.46
C ALA A 432 8.94 5.87 26.99
N HIS A 433 8.96 6.78 26.00
CA HIS A 433 10.21 7.38 25.54
C HIS A 433 10.88 8.26 26.59
N LEU A 434 10.13 9.08 27.34
CA LEU A 434 10.68 9.92 28.43
C LEU A 434 11.21 9.08 29.60
N THR A 435 10.52 7.98 29.92
CA THR A 435 10.95 7.04 30.96
C THR A 435 12.26 6.36 30.56
N ALA A 436 12.34 5.83 29.33
CA ALA A 436 13.56 5.22 28.83
C ALA A 436 14.72 6.23 28.76
N LEU A 437 14.46 7.44 28.29
CA LEU A 437 15.43 8.53 28.29
C LEU A 437 16.01 8.78 29.69
N PHE A 438 15.13 8.97 30.69
CA PHE A 438 15.55 9.19 32.08
C PHE A 438 16.36 8.00 32.61
N SER A 439 15.85 6.77 32.45
CA SER A 439 16.53 5.56 32.94
C SER A 439 17.90 5.37 32.31
N ILE A 440 18.03 5.60 31.00
CA ILE A 440 19.30 5.49 30.27
C ILE A 440 20.26 6.61 30.69
N GLY A 441 19.79 7.85 30.81
CA GLY A 441 20.62 8.97 31.27
C GLY A 441 21.12 8.77 32.70
N TRP A 442 20.25 8.29 33.59
CA TRP A 442 20.59 7.95 34.97
C TRP A 442 21.62 6.80 35.02
N LEU A 443 21.39 5.72 34.27
CA LEU A 443 22.33 4.61 34.16
C LEU A 443 23.68 5.05 33.59
N ALA A 444 23.68 5.90 32.55
CA ALA A 444 24.90 6.44 31.95
C ALA A 444 25.70 7.26 32.96
N ALA A 445 25.04 8.13 33.74
CA ALA A 445 25.69 8.89 34.80
C ALA A 445 26.26 7.95 35.88
N ALA A 446 25.48 6.95 36.32
CA ALA A 446 25.91 6.02 37.35
C ALA A 446 27.10 5.15 36.90
N VAL A 447 27.05 4.59 35.69
CA VAL A 447 28.13 3.76 35.11
C VAL A 447 29.40 4.58 34.91
N THR A 448 29.29 5.82 34.44
CA THR A 448 30.48 6.63 34.16
C THR A 448 31.13 7.21 35.42
N VAL A 449 30.34 7.67 36.40
CA VAL A 449 30.86 8.25 37.64
C VAL A 449 31.26 7.18 38.66
N HIS A 450 30.38 6.22 38.93
CA HIS A 450 30.63 5.19 39.97
C HIS A 450 31.31 3.94 39.41
N GLY A 451 30.98 3.55 38.18
CA GLY A 451 31.58 2.37 37.55
C GLY A 451 32.98 2.63 36.99
N ALA A 452 33.15 3.70 36.22
CA ALA A 452 34.42 4.07 35.58
C ALA A 452 35.27 5.06 36.40
N GLY A 453 34.75 5.58 37.51
CA GLY A 453 35.48 6.51 38.40
C GLY A 453 35.78 7.87 37.77
N LEU A 454 35.06 8.26 36.70
CA LEU A 454 35.30 9.52 36.01
C LEU A 454 34.68 10.68 36.81
N PRO A 455 35.38 11.81 36.99
CA PRO A 455 34.80 12.97 37.66
C PRO A 455 33.55 13.46 36.93
N PHE A 456 32.50 13.78 37.68
CA PHE A 456 31.26 14.30 37.13
C PHE A 456 31.54 15.58 36.31
N LYS A 457 30.93 15.68 35.12
CA LYS A 457 31.16 16.77 34.15
C LYS A 457 32.58 16.85 33.57
N SER A 458 33.46 15.88 33.84
CA SER A 458 34.70 15.78 33.07
C SER A 458 34.39 15.48 31.60
N ILE A 459 35.27 15.92 30.69
CA ILE A 459 35.10 15.67 29.25
C ILE A 459 34.99 14.17 28.97
N GLY A 460 35.83 13.34 29.63
CA GLY A 460 35.77 11.89 29.49
C GLY A 460 34.45 11.29 29.95
N GLN A 461 33.90 11.77 31.07
CA GLN A 461 32.60 11.34 31.59
C GLN A 461 31.47 11.69 30.63
N LEU A 462 31.44 12.93 30.13
CA LEU A 462 30.40 13.41 29.22
C LEU A 462 30.43 12.67 27.88
N LEU A 463 31.62 12.41 27.32
CA LEU A 463 31.76 11.65 26.07
C LEU A 463 31.29 10.20 26.24
N LEU A 464 31.70 9.53 27.32
CA LEU A 464 31.29 8.14 27.57
C LEU A 464 29.80 8.04 27.90
N ALA A 465 29.26 8.96 28.70
CA ALA A 465 27.83 9.00 29.00
C ALA A 465 27.01 9.29 27.75
N GLY A 466 27.45 10.24 26.91
CA GLY A 466 26.83 10.52 25.62
C GLY A 466 26.81 9.30 24.69
N LEU A 467 27.90 8.53 24.64
CA LEU A 467 27.94 7.27 23.89
C LEU A 467 26.94 6.23 24.44
N VAL A 468 26.90 6.03 25.76
CA VAL A 468 25.94 5.12 26.41
C VAL A 468 24.49 5.56 26.14
N ILE A 469 24.21 6.87 26.21
CA ILE A 469 22.89 7.43 25.92
C ILE A 469 22.53 7.24 24.45
N ALA A 470 23.45 7.47 23.52
CA ALA A 470 23.20 7.28 22.09
C ALA A 470 22.92 5.81 21.77
N VAL A 471 23.75 4.88 22.27
CA VAL A 471 23.56 3.43 22.07
C VAL A 471 22.28 2.94 22.76
N GLY A 472 22.04 3.37 24.00
CA GLY A 472 20.84 3.03 24.75
C GLY A 472 19.58 3.57 24.06
N GLY A 473 19.61 4.82 23.59
CA GLY A 473 18.51 5.45 22.86
C GLY A 473 18.24 4.79 21.52
N TYR A 474 19.30 4.38 20.79
CA TYR A 474 19.16 3.60 19.58
C TYR A 474 18.36 2.31 19.82
N VAL A 475 18.74 1.52 20.83
CA VAL A 475 18.13 0.22 21.10
C VAL A 475 16.75 0.39 21.73
N ALA A 476 16.66 1.13 22.84
CA ALA A 476 15.41 1.28 23.60
C ALA A 476 14.36 2.08 22.82
N GLY A 477 14.74 3.16 22.15
CA GLY A 477 13.81 3.96 21.36
C GLY A 477 13.22 3.17 20.19
N SER A 478 14.05 2.40 19.49
CA SER A 478 13.57 1.52 18.41
C SER A 478 12.70 0.38 18.93
N MET A 479 12.99 -0.17 20.12
CA MET A 479 12.17 -1.20 20.75
C MET A 479 10.80 -0.66 21.19
N ILE A 480 10.76 0.55 21.77
CA ILE A 480 9.51 1.22 22.12
C ILE A 480 8.64 1.42 20.89
N MET A 481 9.23 1.83 19.76
CA MET A 481 8.50 1.95 18.49
C MET A 481 7.91 0.61 18.04
N GLY A 482 8.71 -0.47 18.06
CA GLY A 482 8.23 -1.81 17.68
C GLY A 482 7.09 -2.33 18.58
N ILE A 483 7.21 -2.17 19.90
CA ILE A 483 6.18 -2.55 20.87
C ILE A 483 4.92 -1.71 20.68
N TYR A 484 5.07 -0.40 20.48
CA TYR A 484 3.97 0.51 20.20
C TYR A 484 3.21 0.04 18.96
N LEU A 485 3.88 -0.12 17.81
CA LEU A 485 3.24 -0.55 16.57
C LEU A 485 2.53 -1.91 16.69
N LEU A 486 3.13 -2.88 17.40
CA LEU A 486 2.51 -4.17 17.68
C LEU A 486 1.18 -4.01 18.42
N ILE A 487 1.18 -3.25 19.52
CA ILE A 487 -0.01 -3.03 20.34
C ILE A 487 -1.06 -2.25 19.55
N SER A 488 -0.66 -1.17 18.87
CA SER A 488 -1.49 -0.34 18.01
C SER A 488 -2.29 -1.17 17.01
N VAL A 489 -1.63 -2.04 16.26
CA VAL A 489 -2.28 -2.80 15.18
C VAL A 489 -3.09 -3.99 15.71
N ASN A 490 -2.55 -4.78 16.65
CA ASN A 490 -3.21 -6.00 17.09
C ASN A 490 -4.36 -5.76 18.09
N ALA A 491 -4.23 -4.76 18.96
CA ALA A 491 -5.22 -4.49 20.01
C ALA A 491 -6.22 -3.40 19.61
N PHE A 492 -5.80 -2.41 18.82
CA PHE A 492 -6.63 -1.24 18.50
C PHE A 492 -6.95 -1.07 17.01
N GLY A 493 -6.37 -1.90 16.13
CA GLY A 493 -6.57 -1.79 14.68
C GLY A 493 -6.05 -0.48 14.08
N ARG A 494 -5.05 0.14 14.70
CA ARG A 494 -4.45 1.42 14.29
C ARG A 494 -3.02 1.23 13.80
N HIS A 495 -2.53 2.22 13.04
CA HIS A 495 -1.18 2.24 12.48
C HIS A 495 -0.82 0.99 11.65
N ALA A 496 -1.78 0.52 10.86
CA ALA A 496 -1.61 -0.66 10.01
C ALA A 496 -0.47 -0.48 9.01
N ASN A 497 -0.41 0.69 8.37
CA ASN A 497 0.58 1.05 7.35
C ASN A 497 1.97 1.12 7.98
N GLU A 498 2.12 1.84 9.09
CA GLU A 498 3.38 1.98 9.84
C GLU A 498 3.86 0.62 10.36
N ALA A 499 2.98 -0.13 11.02
CA ALA A 499 3.33 -1.42 11.60
C ALA A 499 3.82 -2.41 10.55
N PHE A 500 3.18 -2.50 9.38
CA PHE A 500 3.54 -3.50 8.38
C PHE A 500 4.58 -3.04 7.36
N SER A 501 4.66 -1.74 7.04
CA SER A 501 5.76 -1.20 6.23
C SER A 501 7.11 -1.39 6.92
N SER A 502 7.12 -1.36 8.27
CA SER A 502 8.32 -1.65 9.07
C SER A 502 8.83 -3.09 8.89
N LEU A 503 7.94 -4.03 8.50
CA LEU A 503 8.26 -5.44 8.38
C LEU A 503 8.78 -5.82 7.00
N LYS A 504 8.53 -4.98 5.98
CA LYS A 504 9.00 -5.16 4.59
C LYS A 504 8.67 -6.55 4.04
N ILE A 505 7.47 -7.05 4.32
CA ILE A 505 7.08 -8.42 3.99
C ILE A 505 6.90 -8.55 2.47
N GLU A 506 7.86 -9.24 1.85
CA GLU A 506 7.87 -9.57 0.43
C GLU A 506 6.92 -10.74 0.07
N ASP A 507 6.37 -11.42 1.05
CA ASP A 507 5.49 -12.60 0.89
C ASP A 507 4.01 -12.21 0.81
N TRP A 508 3.15 -13.21 0.60
CA TRP A 508 1.69 -13.03 0.52
C TRP A 508 1.27 -12.07 -0.60
N LYS A 509 1.62 -12.45 -1.83
CA LYS A 509 1.27 -11.70 -3.04
C LYS A 509 0.05 -12.28 -3.71
N SER A 510 -0.68 -11.46 -4.46
CA SER A 510 -1.90 -11.88 -5.13
C SER A 510 -2.18 -11.04 -6.36
N PHE A 511 -2.91 -11.65 -7.29
CA PHE A 511 -3.47 -11.00 -8.46
C PHE A 511 -4.80 -11.67 -8.81
N LEU A 512 -5.60 -11.04 -9.66
CA LEU A 512 -6.83 -11.64 -10.17
C LEU A 512 -6.66 -12.01 -11.63
N ARG A 513 -7.31 -13.10 -12.00
CA ARG A 513 -7.55 -13.45 -13.39
C ARG A 513 -9.05 -13.60 -13.60
N LEU A 514 -9.57 -12.95 -14.63
CA LEU A 514 -10.99 -12.91 -14.94
C LEU A 514 -11.21 -13.55 -16.31
N HIS A 515 -12.31 -14.29 -16.45
CA HIS A 515 -12.71 -14.92 -17.70
C HIS A 515 -14.16 -14.60 -17.99
N VAL A 516 -14.41 -13.83 -19.04
CA VAL A 516 -15.75 -13.71 -19.63
C VAL A 516 -15.91 -14.88 -20.57
N ARG A 517 -16.75 -15.85 -20.20
CA ARG A 517 -17.00 -17.08 -20.94
C ARG A 517 -17.94 -16.86 -22.14
N PRO A 518 -17.99 -17.80 -23.09
CA PRO A 518 -18.93 -17.73 -24.23
C PRO A 518 -20.42 -17.65 -23.86
N ASP A 519 -20.82 -18.14 -22.68
CA ASP A 519 -22.19 -18.07 -22.17
C ASP A 519 -22.51 -16.76 -21.44
N GLY A 520 -21.55 -15.83 -21.39
CA GLY A 520 -21.64 -14.54 -20.72
C GLY A 520 -21.35 -14.57 -19.23
N THR A 521 -21.08 -15.74 -18.64
CA THR A 521 -20.64 -15.80 -17.24
C THR A 521 -19.25 -15.18 -17.08
N LEU A 522 -19.07 -14.45 -15.96
CA LEU A 522 -17.78 -13.96 -15.52
C LEU A 522 -17.27 -14.85 -14.38
N GLU A 523 -16.14 -15.51 -14.62
CA GLU A 523 -15.38 -16.23 -13.60
C GLU A 523 -14.22 -15.35 -13.10
N ILE A 524 -13.97 -15.39 -11.80
CA ILE A 524 -12.88 -14.63 -11.16
C ILE A 524 -12.03 -15.60 -10.36
N PHE A 525 -10.74 -15.64 -10.68
CA PHE A 525 -9.73 -16.50 -10.08
C PHE A 525 -8.76 -15.64 -9.25
N PRO A 526 -8.99 -15.49 -7.94
CA PRO A 526 -8.03 -14.83 -7.06
C PRO A 526 -6.84 -15.75 -6.80
N ILE A 527 -5.67 -15.41 -7.34
CA ILE A 527 -4.47 -16.25 -7.27
C ILE A 527 -3.51 -15.67 -6.22
N GLY A 528 -3.06 -16.51 -5.30
CA GLY A 528 -2.19 -16.16 -4.18
C GLY A 528 -0.84 -16.86 -4.22
N LEU A 529 0.19 -16.18 -3.71
CA LEU A 529 1.55 -16.64 -3.52
C LEU A 529 1.93 -16.44 -2.05
N THR A 530 1.95 -17.52 -1.27
CA THR A 530 2.25 -17.42 0.16
C THR A 530 3.71 -17.06 0.40
N ARG A 531 4.65 -17.66 -0.32
CA ARG A 531 6.07 -17.29 -0.28
C ARG A 531 6.62 -17.10 -1.69
N VAL A 532 7.11 -15.90 -1.98
CA VAL A 532 7.66 -15.60 -3.31
C VAL A 532 9.15 -15.98 -3.38
N PRO A 533 9.70 -16.26 -4.58
CA PRO A 533 11.09 -16.70 -4.71
C PRO A 533 12.10 -15.60 -4.36
N ARG A 534 13.16 -15.97 -3.64
CA ARG A 534 14.33 -15.10 -3.40
C ARG A 534 15.52 -15.42 -4.29
N ARG A 535 15.52 -16.61 -4.89
CA ARG A 535 16.55 -17.10 -5.81
C ARG A 535 15.97 -17.31 -7.20
N TRP A 536 16.73 -16.87 -8.18
CA TRP A 536 16.32 -16.83 -9.58
C TRP A 536 17.47 -17.29 -10.46
N ARG A 537 17.19 -18.15 -11.43
CA ARG A 537 18.15 -18.63 -12.43
C ARG A 537 17.83 -18.05 -13.81
N SER A 538 18.84 -17.76 -14.61
CA SER A 538 18.63 -17.36 -16.01
C SER A 538 18.05 -18.49 -16.83
N THR A 539 17.15 -18.16 -17.76
CA THR A 539 16.62 -19.09 -18.75
C THR A 539 17.43 -18.96 -20.05
N ALA A 540 17.48 -20.01 -20.86
CA ALA A 540 18.35 -20.08 -22.05
C ALA A 540 17.91 -19.20 -23.24
N GLY A 541 17.00 -18.24 -23.04
CA GLY A 541 16.52 -17.32 -24.08
C GLY A 541 15.55 -17.98 -25.06
N GLY A 542 14.35 -17.41 -25.19
CA GLY A 542 13.32 -17.88 -26.11
C GLY A 542 11.94 -17.41 -25.71
N GLY A 543 11.58 -16.17 -26.09
CA GLY A 543 10.24 -15.56 -25.99
C GLY A 543 9.57 -15.44 -24.62
N GLY A 544 9.98 -16.22 -23.62
CA GLY A 544 9.45 -16.22 -22.27
C GLY A 544 10.31 -15.44 -21.28
N SER A 545 10.04 -15.65 -19.99
CA SER A 545 10.73 -15.02 -18.87
C SER A 545 12.25 -15.21 -18.93
N GLU A 546 13.02 -14.13 -18.81
CA GLU A 546 14.50 -14.14 -18.85
C GLU A 546 15.12 -14.85 -17.64
N ILE A 547 14.42 -14.85 -16.51
CA ILE A 547 14.78 -15.58 -15.30
C ILE A 547 13.59 -16.40 -14.79
N ALA A 548 13.87 -17.48 -14.08
CA ALA A 548 12.84 -18.36 -13.50
C ALA A 548 13.12 -18.60 -12.01
N PRO A 549 12.08 -18.89 -11.20
CA PRO A 549 12.25 -19.29 -9.80
C PRO A 549 13.24 -20.45 -9.66
N ASP A 550 14.15 -20.32 -8.70
CA ASP A 550 15.11 -21.37 -8.28
C ASP A 550 15.16 -21.47 -6.74
N ASP A 551 14.07 -21.07 -6.09
CA ASP A 551 13.92 -21.10 -4.64
C ASP A 551 13.00 -22.27 -4.25
N PRO A 552 13.53 -23.35 -3.65
CA PRO A 552 12.75 -24.52 -3.25
C PRO A 552 11.75 -24.24 -2.13
N ALA A 553 11.91 -23.13 -1.41
CA ALA A 553 10.95 -22.72 -0.40
C ALA A 553 9.88 -21.77 -0.96
N ALA A 554 9.94 -21.37 -2.24
CA ALA A 554 8.86 -20.62 -2.85
C ALA A 554 7.62 -21.51 -3.01
N THR A 555 6.44 -20.95 -2.78
CA THR A 555 5.19 -21.68 -2.97
C THR A 555 4.69 -21.51 -4.40
N ALA A 556 4.12 -22.57 -4.97
CA ALA A 556 3.37 -22.48 -6.22
C ALA A 556 2.16 -21.54 -6.08
N PRO A 557 1.69 -20.92 -7.16
CA PRO A 557 0.44 -20.16 -7.17
C PRO A 557 -0.74 -21.07 -6.85
N VAL A 558 -1.62 -20.60 -5.96
CA VAL A 558 -2.84 -21.31 -5.56
C VAL A 558 -4.04 -20.39 -5.71
N LEU A 559 -5.21 -20.97 -5.95
CA LEU A 559 -6.46 -20.23 -5.92
C LEU A 559 -6.83 -19.96 -4.45
N ILE A 560 -6.99 -18.69 -4.09
CA ILE A 560 -7.29 -18.25 -2.72
C ILE A 560 -8.67 -18.75 -2.29
N GLU A 561 -9.65 -18.65 -3.17
CA GLU A 561 -11.02 -19.13 -2.97
C GLU A 561 -11.72 -19.39 -4.31
N ARG A 562 -12.80 -20.17 -4.28
CA ARG A 562 -13.71 -20.28 -5.42
C ARG A 562 -14.81 -19.23 -5.32
N ILE A 563 -14.95 -18.45 -6.39
CA ILE A 563 -16.03 -17.47 -6.53
C ILE A 563 -17.07 -18.07 -7.47
N ALA A 564 -18.33 -18.09 -7.05
CA ALA A 564 -19.41 -18.57 -7.91
C ALA A 564 -19.58 -17.62 -9.12
N PRO A 565 -19.73 -18.14 -10.35
CA PRO A 565 -19.79 -17.32 -11.56
C PRO A 565 -20.87 -16.24 -11.50
N LEU A 566 -20.56 -15.09 -12.08
CA LEU A 566 -21.48 -13.95 -12.16
C LEU A 566 -22.10 -13.91 -13.55
N VAL A 567 -23.41 -13.67 -13.63
CA VAL A 567 -24.14 -13.60 -14.90
C VAL A 567 -24.62 -12.16 -15.10
N PRO A 568 -24.40 -11.56 -16.29
CA PRO A 568 -25.05 -10.30 -16.67
C PRO A 568 -26.57 -10.57 -16.73
N ARG A 569 -27.35 -9.75 -16.02
CA ARG A 569 -28.81 -9.96 -15.91
C ARG A 569 -29.54 -9.57 -17.18
#